data_AF-A0AAW4B980-F1
#
_entry.id   AF-A0AAW4B980-F1
#
_cell.length_a   1.000
_cell.length_b   1.000
_cell.length_c   1.000
_cell.angle_alpha   90.00
_cell.angle_beta   90.00
_cell.angle_gamma   90.00
#
_symmetry.space_group_name_H-M   'P 1'
#
loop_
_entity.id
_entity.type
_entity.pdbx_description
1 polymer ?
#
loop_
_entity_poly.entity_id
_entity_poly.type
_entity_poly.pdbx_seq_one_letter_code
_entity_poly.pdbx_strand_id
1 'polypeptide(L)'
;MVREEKCMSHLYKIESYSEEAVSSIAQFIRSKGGRCCIAGFAVITSHPFQEREAWCLLPLVGKVTDNVTDWDTSLFYRKCDN
;
A
#
# COMPACT_ATOMS: atom_id res chain seq x y z
N MET A 1 17.24 26.24 5.70
CA MET A 1 17.33 24.81 6.05
C MET A 1 16.04 24.14 5.59
N VAL A 2 15.99 23.78 4.30
CA VAL A 2 15.76 22.41 3.78
C VAL A 2 14.45 21.81 4.32
N ARG A 3 13.27 22.04 3.72
CA ARG A 3 12.69 21.32 2.55
C ARG A 3 12.77 19.77 2.56
N GLU A 4 12.94 19.14 3.73
CA GLU A 4 13.06 17.67 3.85
C GLU A 4 11.84 16.93 4.43
N GLU A 5 10.76 17.63 4.83
CA GLU A 5 9.56 16.95 5.36
C GLU A 5 8.54 16.53 4.28
N LYS A 6 8.79 16.85 3.00
CA LYS A 6 7.79 16.69 1.94
C LYS A 6 7.70 15.30 1.30
N CYS A 7 8.45 14.30 1.76
CA CYS A 7 8.42 12.99 1.09
C CYS A 7 8.84 11.79 1.97
N MET A 8 8.38 11.71 3.23
CA MET A 8 8.10 10.38 3.78
C MET A 8 6.60 10.19 3.72
N SER A 9 6.12 9.82 2.54
CA SER A 9 4.76 9.32 2.37
C SER A 9 4.52 8.25 3.43
N HIS A 10 3.62 8.51 4.39
CA HIS A 10 3.28 7.55 5.45
C HIS A 10 2.85 6.24 4.77
N LEU A 11 3.70 5.22 4.90
CA LEU A 11 3.39 3.89 4.43
C LEU A 11 2.41 3.25 5.39
N TYR A 12 1.51 2.46 4.85
CA TYR A 12 0.66 1.57 5.61
C TYR A 12 0.50 0.25 4.87
N LYS A 13 0.05 -0.75 5.60
CA LYS A 13 -0.08 -2.13 5.15
C LYS A 13 -1.54 -2.54 5.16
N ILE A 14 -1.97 -3.10 4.04
CA ILE A 14 -3.30 -3.70 3.87
C ILE A 14 -3.11 -5.20 3.77
N GLU A 15 -3.48 -5.92 4.83
CA GLU A 15 -3.46 -7.38 4.86
C GLU A 15 -4.78 -7.93 4.32
N SER A 16 -4.71 -9.06 3.63
CA SER A 16 -5.84 -9.73 3.02
C SER A 16 -5.80 -11.24 3.28
N TYR A 17 -6.85 -11.94 2.88
CA TYR A 17 -7.05 -13.37 3.14
C TYR A 17 -6.64 -14.28 1.97
N SER A 18 -6.30 -13.72 0.80
CA SER A 18 -5.84 -14.50 -0.37
C SER A 18 -4.89 -13.71 -1.27
N GLU A 19 -4.09 -14.41 -2.08
CA GLU A 19 -3.17 -13.79 -3.04
C GLU A 19 -3.91 -13.04 -4.16
N GLU A 20 -5.07 -13.53 -4.56
CA GLU A 20 -5.95 -12.91 -5.56
C GLU A 20 -6.49 -11.57 -5.05
N ALA A 21 -6.90 -11.52 -3.77
CA ALA A 21 -7.39 -10.30 -3.15
C ALA A 21 -6.27 -9.24 -3.04
N VAL A 22 -5.07 -9.63 -2.62
CA VAL A 22 -3.88 -8.76 -2.62
C VAL A 22 -3.56 -8.24 -4.02
N SER A 23 -3.60 -9.12 -5.03
CA SER A 23 -3.35 -8.75 -6.43
C SER A 23 -4.38 -7.75 -6.94
N SER A 24 -5.66 -7.95 -6.60
CA SER A 24 -6.75 -7.06 -6.96
C SER A 24 -6.62 -5.68 -6.31
N ILE A 25 -6.28 -5.63 -5.02
CA ILE A 25 -6.01 -4.37 -4.30
C ILE A 25 -4.83 -3.63 -4.95
N ALA A 26 -3.73 -4.32 -5.23
CA ALA A 26 -2.55 -3.71 -5.84
C ALA A 26 -2.83 -3.20 -7.26
N GLN A 27 -3.59 -3.96 -8.06
CA GLN A 27 -4.03 -3.51 -9.39
C GLN A 27 -4.92 -2.27 -9.31
N PHE A 28 -5.87 -2.24 -8.37
CA PHE A 28 -6.72 -1.09 -8.15
C PHE A 28 -5.89 0.16 -7.82
N ILE A 29 -4.97 0.08 -6.85
CA ILE A 29 -4.10 1.19 -6.46
C ILE A 29 -3.30 1.70 -7.68
N ARG A 30 -2.68 0.80 -8.44
CA ARG A 30 -1.91 1.16 -9.65
C ARG A 30 -2.78 1.81 -10.71
N SER A 31 -4.03 1.35 -10.89
CA SER A 31 -4.99 1.94 -11.84
C SER A 31 -5.36 3.40 -11.48
N LYS A 32 -5.17 3.79 -10.21
CA LYS A 32 -5.35 5.16 -9.71
C LYS A 32 -4.06 5.99 -9.73
N GLY A 33 -2.96 5.44 -10.24
CA GLY A 33 -1.65 6.08 -10.22
C GLY A 33 -0.93 5.98 -8.87
N GLY A 34 -1.46 5.20 -7.92
CA GLY A 34 -0.84 4.98 -6.61
C GLY A 34 0.35 4.02 -6.69
N ARG A 35 1.32 4.21 -5.80
CA ARG A 35 2.47 3.31 -5.65
C ARG A 35 2.18 2.24 -4.60
N CYS A 36 2.46 0.99 -4.93
CA CYS A 36 2.32 -0.13 -4.00
C CYS A 36 3.22 -1.31 -4.35
N CYS A 37 3.61 -2.08 -3.34
CA CYS A 37 4.26 -3.37 -3.50
C CYS A 37 3.51 -4.47 -2.75
N ILE A 38 3.63 -5.71 -3.25
CA ILE A 38 3.07 -6.90 -2.60
C ILE A 38 4.14 -7.55 -1.72
N ALA A 39 3.74 -7.87 -0.49
CA ALA A 39 4.53 -8.45 0.58
C ALA A 39 3.78 -9.64 1.19
N GLY A 40 3.85 -10.81 0.55
CA GLY A 40 3.02 -11.97 0.93
C GLY A 40 1.53 -11.67 0.78
N PHE A 41 0.75 -11.91 1.84
CA PHE A 41 -0.69 -11.61 1.89
C PHE A 41 -1.01 -10.14 2.20
N ALA A 42 -0.09 -9.22 1.89
CA ALA A 42 -0.27 -7.81 2.16
C ALA A 42 0.17 -6.89 1.01
N VAL A 43 -0.44 -5.71 0.95
CA VAL A 43 -0.05 -4.59 0.09
C VAL A 43 0.52 -3.48 0.95
N ILE A 44 1.75 -3.06 0.67
CA ILE A 44 2.37 -1.86 1.25
C ILE A 44 2.15 -0.71 0.29
N THR A 45 1.60 0.40 0.76
CA THR A 45 1.30 1.54 -0.08
C THR A 45 1.33 2.86 0.69
N SER A 46 1.48 3.94 -0.07
CA SER A 46 1.28 5.33 0.38
C SER A 46 0.09 5.99 -0.33
N HIS A 47 -0.69 5.23 -1.11
CA HIS A 47 -1.83 5.76 -1.86
C HIS A 47 -2.89 6.31 -0.89
N PRO A 48 -3.28 7.58 -0.98
CA PRO A 48 -4.39 8.07 -0.18
C PRO A 48 -5.71 7.56 -0.77
N PHE A 49 -6.47 6.76 -0.02
CA PHE A 49 -7.79 6.32 -0.46
C PHE A 49 -8.85 7.38 -0.18
N GLN A 50 -9.67 7.66 -1.19
CA GLN A 50 -10.94 8.36 -0.99
C GLN A 50 -12.01 7.38 -0.49
N GLU A 51 -13.04 7.88 0.20
CA GLU A 51 -14.10 7.05 0.78
C GLU A 51 -14.70 6.05 -0.23
N ARG A 52 -15.02 6.52 -1.44
CA ARG A 52 -15.58 5.69 -2.52
C ARG A 52 -14.63 4.58 -2.97
N GLU A 53 -13.33 4.84 -2.97
CA GLU A 53 -12.32 3.84 -3.32
C GLU A 53 -12.19 2.79 -2.22
N ALA A 54 -12.20 3.23 -0.97
CA ALA A 54 -12.15 2.35 0.20
C ALA A 54 -13.33 1.38 0.19
N TRP A 55 -14.56 1.87 -0.07
CA TRP A 55 -15.75 1.02 -0.17
C TRP A 55 -15.64 -0.11 -1.18
N CYS A 56 -14.97 0.11 -2.32
CA CYS A 56 -14.75 -0.93 -3.32
C CYS A 56 -13.77 -2.02 -2.84
N LEU A 57 -12.83 -1.66 -1.96
CA LEU A 57 -11.78 -2.56 -1.49
C LEU A 57 -12.11 -3.25 -0.17
N LEU A 58 -12.99 -2.69 0.66
CA LEU A 58 -13.36 -3.23 1.98
C LEU A 58 -13.64 -4.74 1.97
N PRO A 59 -14.35 -5.33 0.98
CA PRO A 59 -14.58 -6.77 0.96
C PRO A 59 -13.31 -7.63 0.83
N LEU A 60 -12.23 -7.05 0.32
CA LEU A 60 -10.93 -7.70 0.10
C LEU A 60 -9.97 -7.49 1.27
N VAL A 61 -10.30 -6.63 2.23
CA VAL A 61 -9.40 -6.23 3.32
C VAL A 61 -9.65 -7.08 4.56
N GLY A 62 -8.61 -7.73 5.06
CA GLY A 62 -8.61 -8.39 6.36
C GLY A 62 -8.23 -7.43 7.49
N LYS A 63 -7.19 -6.62 7.28
CA LYS A 63 -6.69 -5.65 8.27
C LYS A 63 -5.95 -4.52 7.59
N VAL A 64 -6.05 -3.31 8.15
CA VAL A 64 -5.19 -2.17 7.80
C VAL A 64 -4.37 -1.78 9.02
N THR A 65 -3.07 -1.53 8.83
CA THR A 65 -2.18 -1.12 9.91
C THR A 65 -1.08 -0.19 9.41
N ASP A 66 -0.72 0.77 10.24
CA ASP A 66 0.46 1.64 10.13
C ASP A 66 1.72 1.00 10.73
N ASN A 67 1.60 -0.18 11.36
CA ASN A 67 2.74 -0.95 11.83
C ASN A 67 3.47 -1.62 10.64
N VAL A 68 4.27 -0.81 9.95
CA VAL A 68 5.10 -1.18 8.81
C VAL A 68 6.51 -1.45 9.31
N THR A 69 7.07 -2.62 8.97
CA THR A 69 8.42 -3.00 9.42
C THR A 69 9.51 -2.40 8.53
N ASP A 70 10.76 -2.44 8.99
CA ASP A 70 11.92 -2.04 8.18
C ASP A 70 12.02 -2.87 6.89
N TRP A 71 11.66 -4.15 6.95
CA TRP A 71 11.62 -5.03 5.79
C TRP A 71 10.55 -4.60 4.79
N ASP A 72 9.33 -4.29 5.25
CA ASP A 72 8.25 -3.79 4.40
C ASP A 72 8.64 -2.48 3.68
N THR A 73 9.28 -1.57 4.43
CA THR A 73 9.76 -0.27 3.94
C THR A 73 10.85 -0.46 2.88
N SER A 74 11.86 -1.28 3.18
CA SER A 74 12.94 -1.61 2.24
C SER A 74 12.40 -2.26 0.96
N LEU A 75 11.44 -3.18 1.09
CA LEU A 75 10.78 -3.82 -0.03
C LEU A 75 10.03 -2.82 -0.92
N PHE A 76 9.30 -1.87 -0.30
CA PHE A 76 8.56 -0.84 -1.02
C PHE A 76 9.48 0.02 -1.88
N TYR A 77 10.52 0.61 -1.29
CA TYR A 77 11.45 1.47 -2.04
C TYR A 77 12.19 0.68 -3.13
N ARG A 78 12.61 -0.56 -2.87
CA ARG A 78 13.28 -1.39 -3.87
C ARG A 78 12.39 -1.74 -5.08
N LYS A 79 11.09 -1.97 -4.86
CA LYS A 79 10.15 -2.40 -5.91
C LYS A 79 9.41 -1.26 -6.60
N CYS A 80 9.34 -0.08 -5.99
CA CYS A 80 8.60 1.07 -6.51
C CYS A 80 9.49 2.19 -7.09
N ASP A 81 10.81 2.13 -6.92
CA ASP A 81 11.78 3.08 -7.51
C ASP A 81 12.47 2.54 -8.80
N ASN A 82 12.01 1.40 -9.33
CA ASN A 82 12.34 0.88 -10.67
C ASN A 82 11.20 1.18 -11.64
#